data_AF-A0A9E0XI07-F1
#
_entry.id   AF-A0A9E0XI07-F1
#
_cell.length_a   1.000
_cell.length_b   1.000
_cell.length_c   1.000
_cell.angle_alpha   90.00
_cell.angle_beta   90.00
_cell.angle_gamma   90.00
#
_symmetry.space_group_name_H-M   'P 1'
#
loop_
_entity.id
_entity.type
_entity.pdbx_description
1 polymer ?
#
loop_
_entity_poly.entity_id
_entity_poly.type
_entity_poly.pdbx_seq_one_letter_code
_entity_poly.pdbx_strand_id
1 'polypeptide(L)'
;MSIKEAERLSVMRQVDKKILTLFEAGKELELSLRQTKRVRKRYLEQGEQGLISLKRGKESNRKICQEFRDKAIRLIKTKYSDFGPTLASEKLASLNGMKVSAETLKNG
;
A
#
# COMPACT_ATOMS: atom_id res chain seq x y z
N MET A 1 -2.32 -8.82 12.57
CA MET A 1 -1.98 -9.73 11.46
C MET A 1 -3.24 -9.95 10.63
N SER A 2 -3.17 -9.99 9.30
CA SER A 2 -4.31 -10.34 8.41
C SER A 2 -4.46 -11.87 8.33
N ILE A 3 -5.63 -12.37 7.92
CA ILE A 3 -5.87 -13.81 7.65
C ILE A 3 -4.80 -14.38 6.71
N LYS A 4 -4.49 -13.67 5.61
CA LYS A 4 -3.43 -14.07 4.67
C LYS A 4 -2.02 -14.14 5.28
N GLU A 5 -1.74 -13.31 6.29
CA GLU A 5 -0.46 -13.35 6.99
C GLU A 5 -0.41 -14.52 7.98
N ALA A 6 -1.55 -14.87 8.59
CA ALA A 6 -1.70 -16.04 9.46
C ALA A 6 -1.55 -17.36 8.68
N GLU A 7 -2.17 -17.46 7.50
CA GLU A 7 -2.04 -18.61 6.60
C GLU A 7 -0.58 -18.83 6.19
N ARG A 8 0.13 -17.76 5.80
CA ARG A 8 1.57 -17.85 5.50
C ARG A 8 2.37 -18.37 6.67
N LEU A 9 2.03 -17.97 7.90
CA LEU A 9 2.72 -18.47 9.09
C LEU A 9 2.48 -19.97 9.27
N SER A 10 1.23 -20.42 9.15
CA SER A 10 0.88 -21.84 9.23
C SER A 10 1.64 -22.68 8.19
N VAL A 11 1.61 -22.24 6.93
CA VAL A 11 2.29 -22.94 5.83
C VAL A 11 3.81 -22.95 6.02
N MET A 12 4.42 -21.83 6.43
CA MET A 12 5.87 -21.79 6.68
C MET A 12 6.31 -22.70 7.83
N ARG A 13 5.49 -22.84 8.88
CA ARG A 13 5.73 -23.81 9.96
C ARG A 13 5.62 -25.25 9.47
N GLN A 14 4.73 -25.55 8.53
CA GLN A 14 4.66 -26.88 7.90
C GLN A 14 5.90 -27.18 7.04
N VAL A 15 6.42 -26.17 6.34
CA VAL A 15 7.70 -26.28 5.61
C VAL A 15 8.87 -26.53 6.58
N ASP A 16 8.91 -25.86 7.74
CA ASP A 16 9.93 -26.11 8.77
C ASP A 16 9.89 -27.55 9.29
N LYS A 17 8.68 -28.08 9.49
CA LYS A 17 8.45 -29.46 9.91
C LYS A 17 8.69 -30.49 8.80
N LYS A 18 9.11 -30.06 7.61
CA LYS A 18 9.29 -30.90 6.41
C LYS A 18 8.02 -31.65 5.99
N ILE A 19 6.84 -31.13 6.38
CA ILE A 19 5.54 -31.68 5.98
C ILE A 19 5.22 -31.25 4.53
N LEU A 20 5.58 -30.02 4.19
CA LEU A 20 5.39 -29.45 2.85
C LEU A 20 6.73 -29.07 2.24
N THR A 21 6.86 -29.31 0.94
CA THR A 21 7.91 -28.70 0.13
C THR A 21 7.61 -27.22 -0.10
N LEU A 22 8.64 -26.44 -0.44
CA LEU A 22 8.46 -25.03 -0.78
C LEU A 22 7.58 -24.83 -2.04
N PHE A 23 7.52 -25.83 -2.92
CA PHE A 23 6.67 -25.82 -4.11
C PHE A 23 5.19 -25.99 -3.74
N GLU A 24 4.87 -26.97 -2.89
CA GLU A 24 3.52 -27.21 -2.39
C GLU A 24 3.00 -26.04 -1.56
N ALA A 25 3.85 -25.48 -0.69
CA ALA A 25 3.55 -24.24 0.03
C ALA A 25 3.22 -23.08 -0.91
N GLY A 26 3.84 -23.02 -2.10
CA GLY A 26 3.52 -22.03 -3.12
C GLY A 26 2.13 -22.24 -3.71
N LYS A 27 1.75 -23.48 -3.98
CA LYS A 27 0.41 -23.82 -4.47
C LYS A 27 -0.67 -23.49 -3.44
N GLU A 28 -0.47 -23.85 -2.18
CA GLU A 28 -1.43 -23.60 -1.09
C GLU A 28 -1.63 -22.10 -0.83
N LEU A 29 -0.57 -21.31 -0.98
CA LEU A 29 -0.63 -19.85 -0.81
C LEU A 29 -1.00 -19.09 -2.11
N GLU A 30 -1.26 -19.80 -3.21
CA GLU A 30 -1.48 -19.22 -4.55
C GLU A 30 -0.36 -18.26 -4.97
N LEU A 31 0.89 -18.61 -4.65
CA LEU A 31 2.10 -17.83 -4.94
C LEU A 31 2.98 -18.56 -5.97
N SER A 32 3.59 -17.76 -6.85
CA SER A 32 4.68 -18.27 -7.69
C SER A 32 5.87 -18.72 -6.83
N LEU A 33 6.63 -19.70 -7.31
CA LEU A 33 7.87 -20.18 -6.66
C LEU A 33 8.82 -19.06 -6.23
N ARG A 34 8.95 -18.02 -7.05
CA ARG A 34 9.79 -16.85 -6.73
C ARG A 34 9.23 -16.05 -5.55
N GLN A 35 7.92 -15.86 -5.49
CA GLN A 35 7.27 -15.19 -4.35
C GLN A 35 7.39 -16.05 -3.08
N THR A 36 7.16 -17.36 -3.18
CA THR A 36 7.29 -18.28 -2.04
C THR A 36 8.70 -18.30 -1.48
N LYS A 37 9.74 -18.32 -2.34
CA LYS A 37 11.14 -18.15 -1.93
C LYS A 37 11.39 -16.83 -1.20
N ARG A 38 10.81 -15.71 -1.67
CA ARG A 38 10.93 -14.40 -1.00
C ARG A 38 10.22 -14.36 0.35
N VAL A 39 9.07 -15.02 0.48
CA VAL A 39 8.35 -15.15 1.75
C VAL A 39 9.19 -15.99 2.73
N ARG A 40 9.68 -17.14 2.27
CA ARG A 40 10.55 -18.04 3.05
C ARG A 40 11.82 -17.34 3.53
N LYS A 41 12.52 -16.62 2.64
CA LYS A 41 13.72 -15.86 2.99
C LYS A 41 13.45 -14.87 4.12
N ARG A 42 12.40 -14.05 3.99
CA ARG A 42 12.03 -13.08 5.04
C ARG A 42 11.64 -13.73 6.36
N TYR A 43 10.92 -14.84 6.29
CA TYR A 43 10.55 -15.62 7.47
C TYR A 43 11.78 -16.17 8.19
N LEU A 44 12.80 -16.64 7.46
CA LEU A 44 14.06 -17.09 8.05
C LEU A 44 14.87 -15.94 8.67
N GLU A 45 14.83 -14.75 8.07
CA GLU A 45 15.58 -13.58 8.55
C GLU A 45 14.91 -12.87 9.73
N GLN A 46 13.58 -12.83 9.78
CA GLN A 46 12.81 -11.95 10.67
C GLN A 46 11.74 -12.70 11.47
N GLY A 47 11.67 -14.03 11.35
CA GLY A 47 10.61 -14.84 11.94
C GLY A 47 9.22 -14.44 11.44
N GLU A 48 8.23 -14.52 12.32
CA GLU A 48 6.83 -14.20 12.01
C GLU A 48 6.64 -12.74 11.58
N GLN A 49 7.46 -11.83 12.10
CA GLN A 49 7.40 -10.41 11.74
C GLN A 49 7.71 -10.18 10.25
N GLY A 50 8.57 -11.01 9.66
CA GLY A 50 8.90 -10.95 8.22
C GLY A 50 7.73 -11.29 7.28
N LEU A 51 6.68 -11.93 7.81
CA LEU A 51 5.46 -12.28 7.06
C LEU A 51 4.42 -11.16 7.04
N ILE A 52 4.52 -10.21 7.97
CA ILE A 52 3.64 -9.05 8.05
C ILE A 52 3.94 -8.12 6.86
N SER A 53 2.89 -7.53 6.29
CA SER A 53 3.06 -6.55 5.22
C SER A 53 3.92 -5.37 5.69
N LEU A 54 5.04 -5.12 5.01
CA LEU A 54 5.91 -3.97 5.27
C LEU A 54 5.24 -2.61 4.97
N LYS A 55 4.09 -2.61 4.29
CA LYS A 55 3.26 -1.42 4.08
C LYS A 55 2.32 -1.14 5.25
N ARG A 56 2.13 -2.10 6.17
CA ARG A 56 1.29 -1.92 7.34
C ARG A 56 1.93 -0.85 8.24
N GLY A 57 1.19 0.21 8.51
CA GLY A 57 1.67 1.36 9.30
C GLY A 57 2.61 2.31 8.55
N LYS A 58 2.94 2.05 7.28
CA LYS A 58 3.72 2.98 6.46
C LYS A 58 2.83 3.80 5.55
N GLU A 59 3.09 5.09 5.51
CA GLU A 59 2.47 5.97 4.54
C GLU A 59 2.86 5.56 3.11
N SER A 60 1.95 5.76 2.15
CA SER A 60 2.22 5.42 0.76
C SER A 60 3.40 6.23 0.23
N ASN A 61 4.36 5.58 -0.43
CA ASN A 61 5.43 6.27 -1.16
C ASN A 61 4.89 7.18 -2.30
N ARG A 62 3.60 7.05 -2.67
CA ARG A 62 2.90 7.90 -3.65
C ARG A 62 2.08 9.01 -2.98
N LYS A 63 2.11 9.12 -1.65
CA LYS A 63 1.42 10.20 -0.93
C LYS A 63 2.08 11.50 -1.37
N ILE A 64 1.30 12.34 -2.04
CA ILE A 64 1.69 13.73 -2.33
C ILE A 64 2.06 14.37 -0.98
N CYS A 65 3.16 15.14 -0.95
CA CYS A 65 3.61 15.83 0.26
C CYS A 65 2.42 16.47 0.97
N GLN A 66 2.24 16.22 2.27
CA GLN A 66 1.08 16.73 3.01
C GLN A 66 0.97 18.25 2.90
N GLU A 67 2.10 18.96 2.97
CA GLU A 67 2.14 20.41 2.78
C GLU A 67 1.60 20.86 1.42
N PHE A 68 1.84 20.09 0.36
CA PHE A 68 1.32 20.37 -0.97
C PHE A 68 -0.19 20.12 -1.03
N ARG A 69 -0.67 19.05 -0.39
CA ARG A 69 -2.11 18.76 -0.28
C ARG A 69 -2.82 19.87 0.51
N ASP A 70 -2.26 20.28 1.63
CA ASP A 70 -2.84 21.32 2.50
C ASP A 70 -2.86 22.68 1.79
N LYS A 71 -1.79 23.01 1.05
CA LYS A 71 -1.77 24.19 0.16
C LYS A 71 -2.88 24.13 -0.89
N ALA A 72 -3.07 22.98 -1.54
CA ALA A 72 -4.13 22.81 -2.54
C ALA A 72 -5.54 22.96 -1.92
N ILE A 73 -5.80 22.32 -0.78
CA ILE A 73 -7.08 22.43 -0.06
C ILE A 73 -7.34 23.88 0.39
N ARG A 74 -6.31 24.56 0.92
CA ARG A 74 -6.43 25.97 1.33
C ARG A 74 -6.72 26.88 0.14
N LEU A 75 -6.09 26.65 -1.01
CA LEU A 75 -6.36 27.42 -2.22
C LEU A 75 -7.78 27.19 -2.73
N ILE A 76 -8.27 25.96 -2.67
CA ILE A 76 -9.67 25.68 -3.03
C ILE A 76 -10.60 26.43 -2.08
N LYS A 77 -10.42 26.33 -0.77
CA LYS A 77 -11.28 27.01 0.21
C LYS A 77 -11.27 28.54 0.08
N THR A 78 -10.15 29.12 -0.34
CA THR A 78 -9.99 30.59 -0.41
C THR A 78 -10.28 31.19 -1.78
N LYS A 79 -10.07 30.45 -2.88
CA LYS A 79 -10.21 30.96 -4.25
C LYS A 79 -11.20 30.20 -5.12
N TYR A 80 -11.54 28.97 -4.76
CA TYR A 80 -12.37 28.07 -5.58
C TYR A 80 -13.44 27.37 -4.72
N SER A 81 -13.99 28.05 -3.71
CA SER A 81 -14.96 27.47 -2.76
C SER A 81 -16.21 26.94 -3.44
N ASP A 82 -16.58 27.58 -4.57
CA ASP A 82 -17.83 27.32 -5.28
C ASP A 82 -17.64 26.27 -6.39
N PHE A 83 -16.42 25.72 -6.52
CA PHE A 83 -16.04 24.81 -7.59
C PHE A 83 -16.14 23.36 -7.11
N GLY A 84 -16.80 22.53 -7.91
CA GLY A 84 -16.76 21.09 -7.72
C GLY A 84 -15.33 20.53 -7.82
N PRO A 85 -15.01 19.38 -7.20
CA PRO A 85 -13.65 18.85 -7.07
C PRO A 85 -12.92 18.65 -8.40
N THR A 86 -13.65 18.35 -9.47
CA THR A 86 -13.08 18.23 -10.83
C THR A 86 -12.62 19.59 -11.36
N LEU A 87 -13.48 20.60 -11.31
CA LEU A 87 -13.17 21.94 -11.82
C LEU A 87 -12.10 22.61 -10.96
N ALA A 88 -12.13 22.40 -9.64
CA ALA A 88 -11.09 22.84 -8.71
C ALA A 88 -9.72 22.24 -9.05
N SER A 89 -9.66 20.94 -9.36
CA SER A 89 -8.45 20.24 -9.82
C SER A 89 -7.90 20.85 -11.12
N GLU A 90 -8.77 21.13 -12.10
CA GLU A 90 -8.38 21.76 -13.36
C GLU A 90 -7.82 23.18 -13.17
N LYS A 91 -8.45 23.99 -12.31
CA LYS A 91 -7.98 25.35 -12.02
C LYS A 91 -6.67 25.35 -11.22
N LEU A 92 -6.51 24.44 -10.27
CA LEU A 92 -5.24 24.27 -9.56
C LEU A 92 -4.09 23.90 -10.51
N ALA A 93 -4.34 23.01 -11.47
CA ALA A 93 -3.34 22.62 -12.44
C ALA A 93 -2.97 23.76 -13.39
N SER A 94 -3.97 24.45 -13.94
CA SER A 94 -3.77 25.47 -14.99
C SER A 94 -3.31 26.83 -14.44
N LEU A 95 -3.83 27.27 -13.29
CA LEU A 95 -3.58 28.62 -12.75
C LEU A 95 -2.51 28.63 -11.66
N ASN A 96 -2.30 27.50 -10.98
CA ASN A 96 -1.39 27.42 -9.84
C ASN A 96 -0.27 26.40 -10.04
N GLY A 97 -0.22 25.71 -11.19
CA GLY A 97 0.79 24.67 -11.49
C GLY A 97 0.69 23.44 -10.59
N MET A 98 -0.38 23.31 -9.80
CA MET A 98 -0.55 22.26 -8.80
C MET A 98 -1.41 21.13 -9.37
N LYS A 99 -0.78 20.03 -9.75
CA LYS A 99 -1.49 18.83 -10.23
C LYS A 99 -1.92 17.97 -9.05
N VAL A 100 -3.20 18.04 -8.70
CA VAL A 100 -3.86 17.19 -7.69
C VAL A 100 -5.09 16.57 -8.34
N SER A 101 -5.31 15.26 -8.17
CA SER A 101 -6.51 14.62 -8.74
C SER A 101 -7.76 15.02 -7.98
N ALA A 102 -8.90 15.12 -8.68
CA ALA A 102 -10.21 15.38 -8.07
C ALA A 102 -10.55 14.38 -6.94
N GLU A 103 -10.11 13.13 -7.06
CA GLU A 103 -10.29 12.11 -6.01
C GLU A 103 -9.49 12.41 -4.73
N THR A 104 -8.28 12.98 -4.87
CA THR A 104 -7.47 13.42 -3.73
C THR A 104 -8.13 14.60 -3.00
N LEU A 105 -8.89 15.42 -3.72
CA LEU A 105 -9.67 16.54 -3.18
C LEU A 105 -10.97 16.08 -2.52
N LYS A 106 -11.62 15.02 -3.04
CA LYS A 106 -12.84 14.44 -2.43
C LYS A 106 -12.57 13.74 -1.10
N ASN A 107 -11.40 13.11 -0.97
CA ASN A 107 -11.00 12.36 0.22
C ASN A 107 -10.22 13.24 1.24
N GLY A 108 -10.27 14.57 1.12
CA GLY A 108 -9.45 15.53 1.87
C GLY A 108 -10.28 16.51 2.68
#